data_AF-A0A6L7PAA3-F1
#
_entry.id   AF-A0A6L7PAA3-F1
#
_cell.length_a   1.000
_cell.length_b   1.000
_cell.length_c   1.000
_cell.angle_alpha   90.00
_cell.angle_beta   90.00
_cell.angle_gamma   90.00
#
_symmetry.space_group_name_H-M   'P 1'
#
loop_
_entity.id
_entity.type
_entity.pdbx_description
1 polymer ?
#
loop_
_entity_poly.entity_id
_entity_poly.type
_entity_poly.pdbx_seq_one_letter_code
_entity_poly.pdbx_strand_id
1 'polypeptide(L)'
;MPRDRQARRERRGGAGGRAGCCAGYVLGPTAVATTPRGRLRRPLVTSASSRPPATRRCYARRVEPKTERQADLVARARSLAAQFAVRAAEHDRAGSFPFDHFEAARRTGYTVAAVPESYGGGGYGLDDVALAQIERAKGAGATALGRALHLMMCGTEG
;
A
#
# COMPACT_ATOMS: atom_id res chain seq x y z
N MET A 1 -15.05 33.33 37.49
CA MET A 1 -15.57 32.18 38.28
C MET A 1 -15.97 31.06 37.31
N PRO A 2 -15.24 29.94 37.28
CA PRO A 2 -15.38 28.88 36.28
C PRO A 2 -16.29 27.75 36.79
N ARG A 3 -17.27 27.32 35.98
CA ARG A 3 -18.01 26.07 36.19
C ARG A 3 -18.27 25.44 34.83
N ASP A 4 -17.39 24.53 34.42
CA ASP A 4 -17.71 23.44 33.48
C ASP A 4 -16.60 22.38 33.40
N ARG A 5 -16.00 22.06 34.56
CA ARG A 5 -15.07 20.92 34.72
C ARG A 5 -15.77 19.59 35.02
N GLN A 6 -17.11 19.55 35.05
CA GLN A 6 -17.89 18.39 35.51
C GLN A 6 -18.42 17.48 34.39
N ALA A 7 -18.35 17.86 33.12
CA ALA A 7 -18.84 17.02 32.01
C ALA A 7 -17.85 15.93 31.52
N ARG A 8 -16.72 15.72 32.22
CA ARG A 8 -15.62 14.84 31.76
C ARG A 8 -15.37 13.61 32.63
N ARG A 9 -16.23 13.33 33.61
CA ARG A 9 -16.26 12.09 34.40
C ARG A 9 -17.62 11.46 34.20
N GLU A 10 -17.69 10.13 34.22
CA GLU A 10 -18.92 9.33 34.11
C GLU A 10 -19.45 9.09 32.69
N ARG A 11 -18.67 8.37 31.86
CA ARG A 11 -19.17 7.25 31.03
C ARG A 11 -18.04 6.25 30.77
N ARG A 12 -17.59 5.57 31.83
CA ARG A 12 -16.83 4.31 31.75
C ARG A 12 -17.73 3.22 32.33
N GLY A 13 -18.02 2.20 31.53
CA GLY A 13 -18.71 0.98 31.98
C GLY A 13 -19.54 0.38 30.86
N GLY A 14 -19.08 -0.74 30.29
CA GLY A 14 -19.81 -1.46 29.26
C GLY A 14 -18.91 -2.34 28.40
N ALA A 15 -18.38 -3.41 29.00
CA ALA A 15 -17.76 -4.52 28.28
C ALA A 15 -18.83 -5.27 27.46
N GLY A 16 -18.51 -5.65 26.23
CA GLY A 16 -19.39 -6.52 25.44
C GLY A 16 -18.93 -6.72 24.00
N GLY A 17 -18.51 -7.95 23.69
CA GLY A 17 -18.75 -8.57 22.38
C GLY A 17 -17.82 -8.19 21.23
N ARG A 18 -16.62 -8.80 21.17
CA ARG A 18 -16.00 -9.12 19.89
C ARG A 18 -16.64 -10.41 19.37
N ALA A 19 -17.51 -10.28 18.37
CA ALA A 19 -17.83 -11.33 17.39
C ALA A 19 -17.36 -10.77 16.03
N GLY A 20 -16.60 -11.45 15.18
CA GLY A 20 -16.61 -12.87 14.91
C GLY A 20 -17.47 -13.12 13.67
N CYS A 21 -16.89 -12.95 12.48
CA CYS A 21 -17.40 -13.38 11.16
C CYS A 21 -16.28 -13.06 10.14
N CYS A 22 -15.65 -13.97 9.40
CA CYS A 22 -15.88 -15.38 9.07
C CYS A 22 -14.48 -16.04 8.95
N ALA A 23 -14.18 -17.18 9.58
CA ALA A 23 -14.42 -18.55 9.08
C ALA A 23 -13.91 -18.74 7.63
N GLY A 24 -12.98 -19.64 7.29
CA GLY A 24 -12.22 -20.63 8.06
C GLY A 24 -11.31 -21.39 7.08
N TYR A 25 -10.12 -21.79 7.53
CA TYR A 25 -9.39 -22.89 6.90
C TYR A 25 -9.20 -23.94 7.98
N VAL A 26 -10.04 -24.98 7.93
CA VAL A 26 -9.86 -26.19 8.73
C VAL A 26 -8.81 -27.03 8.00
N LEU A 27 -7.58 -27.04 8.51
CA LEU A 27 -6.60 -28.07 8.16
C LEU A 27 -6.80 -29.23 9.15
N GLY A 28 -7.35 -30.34 8.67
CA GLY A 28 -7.42 -31.59 9.40
C GLY A 28 -6.03 -32.19 9.65
N PRO A 29 -5.90 -33.15 10.59
CA PRO A 29 -4.62 -33.75 10.92
C PRO A 29 -4.38 -34.97 10.01
N THR A 30 -3.40 -34.92 9.13
CA THR A 30 -2.84 -36.14 8.52
C THR A 30 -1.34 -36.06 8.35
N ALA A 31 -0.70 -37.08 8.93
CA ALA A 31 0.57 -37.69 8.55
C ALA A 31 1.88 -36.92 8.82
N VAL A 32 2.53 -37.37 9.90
CA VAL A 32 3.97 -37.23 10.14
C VAL A 32 4.72 -37.94 9.01
N ALA A 33 5.45 -37.18 8.19
CA ALA A 33 6.47 -37.73 7.31
C ALA A 33 7.80 -37.79 8.07
N THR A 34 8.19 -38.98 8.53
CA THR A 34 9.53 -39.25 9.06
C THR A 34 10.52 -39.33 7.90
N THR A 35 11.31 -38.27 7.66
CA THR A 35 12.49 -38.33 6.77
C THR A 35 13.70 -38.91 7.51
N PRO A 36 14.50 -39.80 6.89
CA PRO A 36 15.68 -40.38 7.51
C PRO A 36 16.81 -39.34 7.66
N ARG A 37 17.64 -39.60 8.67
CA ARG A 37 18.78 -38.81 9.14
C ARG A 37 19.74 -38.45 8.01
N GLY A 38 20.16 -37.18 7.96
CA GLY A 38 21.35 -36.77 7.20
C GLY A 38 21.28 -35.39 6.56
N ARG A 39 20.99 -34.32 7.32
CA ARG A 39 21.38 -32.95 6.92
C ARG A 39 21.51 -32.08 8.15
N LEU A 40 22.65 -31.40 8.26
CA LEU A 40 22.95 -30.43 9.30
C LEU A 40 21.80 -29.42 9.39
N ARG A 41 21.08 -29.45 10.52
CA ARG A 41 20.08 -28.44 10.86
C ARG A 41 20.82 -27.13 11.09
N ARG A 42 20.84 -26.24 10.09
CA ARG A 42 21.03 -24.82 10.39
C ARG A 42 19.91 -24.44 11.37
N PRO A 43 20.21 -23.84 12.53
CA PRO A 43 19.13 -23.34 13.36
C PRO A 43 18.35 -22.34 12.49
N LEU A 44 17.05 -22.60 12.33
CA LEU A 44 16.14 -21.54 11.94
C LEU A 44 16.36 -20.45 12.99
N VAL A 45 16.86 -19.30 12.57
CA VAL A 45 16.85 -18.09 13.41
C VAL A 45 15.38 -17.78 13.63
N THR A 46 14.78 -18.39 14.65
CA THR A 46 13.55 -17.91 15.27
C THR A 46 13.97 -16.76 16.17
N SER A 47 14.37 -15.63 15.58
CA SER A 47 14.33 -14.39 16.33
C SER A 47 12.85 -14.02 16.42
N ALA A 48 12.19 -14.56 17.46
CA ALA A 48 11.01 -13.95 18.00
C ALA A 48 11.42 -12.51 18.33
N SER A 49 11.12 -11.56 17.43
CA SER A 49 11.48 -10.18 17.66
C SER A 49 10.73 -9.75 18.91
N SER A 50 11.45 -9.50 19.99
CA SER A 50 10.94 -8.98 21.26
C SER A 50 10.47 -7.52 21.15
N ARG A 51 10.01 -7.09 19.96
CA ARG A 51 9.60 -5.72 19.71
C ARG A 51 8.24 -5.49 20.36
N PRO A 52 8.12 -4.51 21.28
CA PRO A 52 6.85 -4.16 21.89
C PRO A 52 5.85 -3.66 20.84
N PRO A 53 4.52 -3.85 21.04
CA PRO A 53 3.48 -3.53 20.05
C PRO A 53 3.18 -2.03 19.92
N ALA A 54 4.21 -1.18 19.84
CA ALA A 54 4.05 0.29 19.81
C ALA A 54 4.91 1.02 18.74
N THR A 55 5.47 0.33 17.74
CA THR A 55 6.23 0.98 16.65
C THR A 55 5.61 0.82 15.27
N ARG A 56 4.28 0.73 15.16
CA ARG A 56 3.55 0.99 13.89
C ARG A 56 3.60 2.49 13.47
N ARG A 57 4.70 3.18 13.78
CA ARG A 57 4.88 4.62 13.50
C ARG A 57 6.04 4.91 12.55
N CYS A 58 6.95 3.96 12.29
CA CYS A 58 8.16 4.24 11.49
C CYS A 58 7.92 4.36 9.98
N TYR A 59 6.79 3.89 9.43
CA TYR A 59 6.45 4.10 8.02
C TYR A 59 5.05 4.68 7.79
N ALA A 60 4.31 4.98 8.86
CA ALA A 60 2.94 5.50 8.77
C ALA A 60 2.88 7.03 8.64
N ARG A 61 3.94 7.69 8.15
CA ARG A 61 3.83 9.10 7.80
C ARG A 61 3.00 9.18 6.52
N ARG A 62 1.75 9.61 6.65
CA ARG A 62 0.95 10.08 5.52
C ARG A 62 1.71 11.24 4.92
N VAL A 63 2.35 11.03 3.79
CA VAL A 63 3.05 12.11 3.09
C VAL A 63 1.95 12.84 2.33
N GLU A 64 1.54 13.97 2.88
CA GLU A 64 0.48 14.80 2.33
C GLU A 64 1.03 15.73 1.24
N PRO A 65 0.23 16.05 0.21
CA PRO A 65 0.63 17.00 -0.81
C PRO A 65 0.84 18.39 -0.22
N LYS A 66 1.89 19.09 -0.67
CA LYS A 66 2.26 20.45 -0.23
C LYS A 66 1.70 21.54 -1.14
N THR A 67 1.45 21.23 -2.39
CA THR A 67 0.95 22.16 -3.41
C THR A 67 -0.34 21.63 -4.02
N GLU A 68 -1.14 22.53 -4.61
CA GLU A 68 -2.37 22.16 -5.32
C GLU A 68 -2.07 21.27 -6.53
N ARG A 69 -1.03 21.60 -7.30
CA ARG A 69 -0.53 20.77 -8.42
C ARG A 69 -0.22 19.34 -7.97
N GLN A 70 0.46 19.18 -6.83
CA GLN A 70 0.76 17.87 -6.24
C GLN A 70 -0.50 17.15 -5.76
N ALA A 71 -1.45 17.89 -5.17
CA ALA A 71 -2.73 17.35 -4.73
C ALA A 71 -3.56 16.80 -5.89
N ASP A 72 -3.56 17.46 -7.05
CA ASP A 72 -4.23 16.99 -8.26
C ASP A 72 -3.66 15.66 -8.76
N LEU A 73 -2.33 15.54 -8.81
CA LEU A 73 -1.68 14.30 -9.24
C LEU A 73 -1.97 13.17 -8.25
N VAL A 74 -1.95 13.46 -6.95
CA VAL A 74 -2.32 12.53 -5.89
C VAL A 74 -3.80 12.10 -6.01
N ALA A 75 -4.72 13.01 -6.31
CA ALA A 75 -6.12 12.69 -6.51
C ALA A 75 -6.33 11.76 -7.71
N ARG A 76 -5.64 12.02 -8.83
CA ARG A 76 -5.63 11.11 -10.00
C ARG A 76 -5.09 9.74 -9.64
N ALA A 77 -3.99 9.68 -8.88
CA ALA A 77 -3.40 8.42 -8.42
C ALA A 77 -4.35 7.62 -7.52
N ARG A 78 -5.07 8.28 -6.60
CA ARG A 78 -6.09 7.66 -5.74
C ARG A 78 -7.26 7.09 -6.54
N SER A 79 -7.74 7.83 -7.55
CA SER A 79 -8.79 7.34 -8.45
C SER A 79 -8.33 6.09 -9.21
N LEU A 80 -7.11 6.10 -9.75
CA LEU A 80 -6.52 4.93 -10.40
C LEU A 80 -6.34 3.75 -9.43
N ALA A 81 -5.88 4.02 -8.19
CA ALA A 81 -5.73 2.99 -7.17
C ALA A 81 -7.06 2.28 -6.88
N ALA A 82 -8.15 3.03 -6.75
CA ALA A 82 -9.48 2.47 -6.54
C ALA A 82 -9.92 1.58 -7.72
N GLN A 83 -9.62 1.99 -8.96
CA GLN A 83 -9.92 1.18 -10.15
C GLN A 83 -9.08 -0.10 -10.18
N PHE A 84 -7.78 -0.02 -9.88
CA PHE A 84 -6.88 -1.17 -9.95
C PHE A 84 -7.17 -2.20 -8.85
N ALA A 85 -7.60 -1.74 -7.68
CA ALA A 85 -7.93 -2.61 -6.55
C ALA A 85 -9.01 -3.65 -6.89
N VAL A 86 -9.90 -3.36 -7.85
CA VAL A 86 -10.98 -4.27 -8.26
C VAL A 86 -10.43 -5.56 -8.87
N ARG A 87 -9.35 -5.48 -9.65
CA ARG A 87 -8.83 -6.60 -10.45
C ARG A 87 -7.42 -7.04 -10.07
N ALA A 88 -6.73 -6.30 -9.20
CA ALA A 88 -5.37 -6.60 -8.76
C ALA A 88 -5.21 -8.06 -8.27
N ALA A 89 -6.13 -8.54 -7.42
CA ALA A 89 -6.07 -9.90 -6.88
C ALA A 89 -6.32 -11.00 -7.92
N GLU A 90 -7.00 -10.68 -9.02
CA GLU A 90 -7.17 -11.61 -10.15
C GLU A 90 -5.88 -11.69 -10.97
N HIS A 91 -5.29 -10.54 -11.29
CA HIS A 91 -4.02 -10.47 -12.01
C HIS A 91 -2.88 -11.15 -11.26
N ASP A 92 -2.79 -10.93 -9.94
CA ASP A 92 -1.76 -11.55 -9.09
C ASP A 92 -1.88 -13.08 -9.04
N ARG A 93 -3.11 -13.61 -8.94
CA ARG A 93 -3.35 -15.07 -8.94
C ARG A 93 -3.12 -15.70 -10.31
N ALA A 94 -3.51 -15.02 -11.37
CA ALA A 94 -3.38 -15.52 -12.73
C ALA A 94 -1.98 -15.31 -13.33
N GLY A 95 -1.13 -14.49 -12.71
CA GLY A 95 0.17 -14.09 -13.27
C GLY A 95 0.03 -13.33 -14.59
N SER A 96 -1.10 -12.65 -14.81
CA SER A 96 -1.42 -11.99 -16.08
C SER A 96 -1.00 -10.53 -16.08
N PHE A 97 -0.69 -10.00 -17.27
CA PHE A 97 -0.31 -8.60 -17.41
C PHE A 97 -1.56 -7.68 -17.39
N PRO A 98 -1.60 -6.64 -16.54
CA PRO A 98 -2.79 -5.81 -16.35
C PRO A 98 -2.87 -4.67 -17.37
N PHE A 99 -3.21 -4.98 -18.63
CA PHE A 99 -3.32 -3.99 -19.72
C PHE A 99 -4.31 -2.87 -19.42
N ASP A 100 -5.41 -3.20 -18.75
CA ASP A 100 -6.45 -2.25 -18.33
C ASP A 100 -5.90 -1.19 -17.36
N HIS A 101 -5.00 -1.56 -16.45
CA HIS A 101 -4.36 -0.60 -15.55
C HIS A 101 -3.52 0.43 -16.32
N PHE A 102 -2.82 0.00 -17.37
CA PHE A 102 -1.99 0.88 -18.19
C PHE A 102 -2.83 1.80 -19.08
N GLU A 103 -3.91 1.29 -19.69
CA GLU A 103 -4.82 2.13 -20.47
C GLU A 103 -5.51 3.21 -19.61
N ALA A 104 -5.95 2.86 -18.39
CA ALA A 104 -6.50 3.84 -17.46
C ALA A 104 -5.48 4.92 -17.08
N ALA A 105 -4.23 4.54 -16.83
CA ALA A 105 -3.15 5.49 -16.55
C ALA A 105 -2.82 6.38 -17.76
N ARG A 106 -2.96 5.87 -18.99
CA ARG A 106 -2.75 6.63 -20.22
C ARG A 106 -3.85 7.66 -20.43
N ARG A 107 -5.12 7.26 -20.28
CA ARG A 107 -6.29 8.15 -20.40
C ARG A 107 -6.29 9.32 -19.41
N THR A 108 -5.75 9.11 -18.21
CA THR A 108 -5.67 10.13 -17.16
C THR A 108 -4.46 11.05 -17.28
N GLY A 109 -3.60 10.86 -18.28
CA GLY A 109 -2.33 11.58 -18.43
C GLY A 109 -1.29 11.21 -17.37
N TYR A 110 -1.57 10.27 -16.47
CA TYR A 110 -0.64 9.83 -15.44
C TYR A 110 0.63 9.25 -16.05
N THR A 111 0.55 8.65 -17.24
CA THR A 111 1.70 8.07 -17.94
C THR A 111 2.79 9.07 -18.31
N VAL A 112 2.42 10.30 -18.62
CA VAL A 112 3.36 11.35 -19.03
C VAL A 112 3.62 12.37 -17.92
N ALA A 113 3.18 12.11 -16.69
CA ALA A 113 3.28 13.09 -15.60
C ALA A 113 4.72 13.55 -15.33
N ALA A 114 5.68 12.63 -15.28
CA ALA A 114 7.10 12.94 -15.03
C ALA A 114 7.85 13.46 -16.27
N VAL A 115 7.21 13.50 -17.44
CA VAL A 115 7.83 13.95 -18.68
C VAL A 115 7.80 15.48 -18.71
N PRO A 116 8.89 16.17 -19.09
CA PRO A 116 8.90 17.63 -19.22
C PRO A 116 7.81 18.16 -20.16
N GLU A 117 7.32 19.36 -19.86
CA GLU A 117 6.27 20.02 -20.66
C GLU A 117 6.71 20.27 -22.11
N SER A 118 8.01 20.49 -22.35
CA SER A 118 8.60 20.65 -23.69
C SER A 118 8.40 19.42 -24.60
N TYR A 119 8.20 18.24 -24.01
CA TYR A 119 7.90 17.00 -24.73
C TYR A 119 6.40 16.63 -24.67
N GLY A 120 5.53 17.56 -24.26
CA GLY A 120 4.09 17.34 -24.13
C GLY A 120 3.68 16.56 -22.87
N GLY A 121 4.56 16.52 -21.87
CA GLY A 121 4.32 15.85 -20.59
C GLY A 121 3.69 16.74 -19.52
N GLY A 122 3.57 16.20 -18.31
CA GLY A 122 2.98 16.88 -17.16
C GLY A 122 3.96 17.73 -16.34
N GLY A 123 5.27 17.64 -16.59
CA GLY A 123 6.31 18.43 -15.93
C GLY A 123 6.41 18.27 -14.42
N TYR A 124 5.91 17.16 -13.87
CA TYR A 124 5.94 16.92 -12.41
C TYR A 124 7.33 16.51 -11.94
N GLY A 125 7.73 17.02 -10.78
CA GLY A 125 8.99 16.68 -10.13
C GLY A 125 8.99 15.27 -9.53
N LEU A 126 10.17 14.82 -9.08
CA LEU A 126 10.31 13.48 -8.50
C LEU A 126 9.51 13.33 -7.20
N ASP A 127 9.44 14.37 -6.37
CA ASP A 127 8.70 14.34 -5.12
C ASP A 127 7.18 14.24 -5.35
N ASP A 128 6.65 14.99 -6.32
CA ASP A 128 5.26 14.90 -6.77
C ASP A 128 4.90 13.48 -7.22
N VAL A 129 5.74 12.91 -8.08
CA VAL A 129 5.51 11.59 -8.67
C VAL A 129 5.68 10.49 -7.63
N ALA A 130 6.66 10.61 -6.73
CA ALA A 130 6.86 9.66 -5.63
C ALA A 130 5.64 9.62 -4.71
N LEU A 131 5.08 10.78 -4.39
CA LEU A 131 3.85 10.90 -3.61
C LEU A 131 2.67 10.21 -4.27
N ALA A 132 2.46 10.50 -5.55
CA ALA A 132 1.40 9.90 -6.33
C ALA A 132 1.58 8.36 -6.45
N GLN A 133 2.81 7.88 -6.58
CA GLN A 133 3.12 6.45 -6.64
C GLN A 133 2.81 5.72 -5.33
N ILE A 134 3.03 6.35 -4.17
CA ILE A 134 2.64 5.77 -2.87
C ILE A 134 1.12 5.54 -2.80
N GLU A 135 0.33 6.50 -3.28
CA GLU A 135 -1.13 6.37 -3.30
C GLU A 135 -1.59 5.33 -4.32
N ARG A 136 -0.98 5.31 -5.52
CA ARG A 136 -1.26 4.31 -6.55
C ARG A 136 -0.97 2.88 -6.08
N ALA A 137 0.13 2.69 -5.34
CA ALA A 137 0.56 1.39 -4.83
C ALA A 137 -0.45 0.76 -3.85
N LYS A 138 -1.34 1.55 -3.24
CA LYS A 138 -2.42 1.04 -2.38
C LYS A 138 -3.46 0.23 -3.16
N GLY A 139 -3.61 0.46 -4.46
CA GLY A 139 -4.55 -0.27 -5.32
C GLY A 139 -3.95 -1.54 -5.91
N ALA A 140 -2.80 -1.42 -6.57
CA ALA A 140 -2.09 -2.55 -7.17
C ALA A 140 -0.57 -2.35 -7.05
N GLY A 141 0.04 -3.05 -6.08
CA GLY A 141 1.46 -2.95 -5.78
C GLY A 141 2.35 -3.38 -6.96
N ALA A 142 2.02 -4.50 -7.62
CA ALA A 142 2.79 -5.02 -8.75
C ALA A 142 2.85 -4.01 -9.92
N THR A 143 1.70 -3.45 -10.30
CA THR A 143 1.64 -2.44 -11.37
C THR A 143 2.34 -1.14 -10.98
N ALA A 144 2.19 -0.69 -9.72
CA ALA A 144 2.86 0.50 -9.23
C ALA A 144 4.39 0.35 -9.26
N LEU A 145 4.90 -0.82 -8.89
CA LEU A 145 6.32 -1.16 -8.96
C LEU A 145 6.83 -1.16 -10.41
N GLY A 146 6.12 -1.82 -11.33
CA GLY A 146 6.48 -1.81 -12.75
C GLY A 146 6.59 -0.39 -13.31
N ARG A 147 5.69 0.50 -12.89
CA ARG A 147 5.79 1.93 -13.26
C ARG A 147 6.95 2.64 -12.58
N ALA A 148 7.22 2.37 -11.31
CA ALA A 148 8.35 2.98 -10.59
C ALA A 148 9.69 2.64 -11.26
N LEU A 149 9.86 1.40 -11.75
CA LEU A 149 11.05 1.00 -12.51
C LEU A 149 11.22 1.81 -13.79
N HIS A 150 10.14 2.07 -14.52
CA HIS A 150 10.18 2.93 -15.69
C HIS A 150 10.53 4.39 -15.34
N LEU A 151 9.94 4.92 -14.26
CA LEU A 151 10.21 6.27 -13.78
C LEU A 151 11.64 6.46 -13.28
N MET A 152 12.27 5.41 -12.73
CA MET A 152 13.68 5.47 -12.33
C MET A 152 14.61 5.73 -13.53
N MET A 153 14.26 5.22 -14.72
CA MET A 153 15.07 5.43 -15.92
C MET A 153 14.72 6.72 -16.68
N CYS A 154 13.47 7.17 -16.62
CA CYS A 154 12.97 8.30 -17.42
C CYS A 154 12.61 9.56 -16.61
N GLY A 155 12.71 9.50 -15.29
CA GLY A 155 12.39 10.62 -14.40
C GLY A 155 13.47 11.69 -14.48
N THR A 156 13.03 12.94 -14.63
CA THR A 156 13.91 14.11 -14.62
C THR A 156 13.56 14.96 -13.42
N GLU A 157 14.55 15.37 -12.63
CA GLU A 157 14.40 16.54 -11.77
C GLU A 157 14.79 17.76 -12.60
N GLY A 158 13.86 18.72 -12.70
CA GLY A 158 14.02 19.97 -13.43
C GLY A 158 13.86 21.16 -12.50
#